data_AF-A0AAV8V901-F1
#
_entry.id   AF-A0AAV8V901-F1
#
_cell.length_a   1.000
_cell.length_b   1.000
_cell.length_c   1.000
_cell.angle_alpha   90.00
_cell.angle_beta   90.00
_cell.angle_gamma   90.00
#
_symmetry.space_group_name_H-M   'P 1'
#
loop_
_entity.id
_entity.type
_entity.pdbx_description
1 polymer ?
#
loop_
_entity_poly.entity_id
_entity_poly.type
_entity_poly.pdbx_seq_one_letter_code
_entity_poly.pdbx_strand_id
1 'polypeptide(L)'
;MPIMYRVPAEFEFIKKLDETSYCKDWLRIIPYCGSINPGEKCDVKLEVTLESNLKKIYDILVLHLKGGKDMFITVSAECQRSCFTTSISTLCRISVPIMQLFDDQWKMAESGESPVLYSVPRELWLLIDHLYRHGLKVRELFESMALHEEMVRVRDWLDFGSLDPLRILLKYRDDSEPIL
;
A
#
# COMPACT_ATOMS: atom_id res chain seq x y z
N MET A 1 47.06 21.86 -13.72
CA MET A 1 45.60 21.63 -13.65
C MET A 1 45.22 21.51 -12.18
N PRO A 2 44.20 22.22 -11.67
CA PRO A 2 43.78 22.04 -10.29
C PRO A 2 43.15 20.67 -10.15
N ILE A 3 43.59 19.91 -9.15
CA ILE A 3 43.02 18.62 -8.79
C ILE A 3 41.66 18.95 -8.14
N MET A 4 40.56 18.85 -8.89
CA MET A 4 39.23 18.92 -8.28
C MET A 4 39.03 17.65 -7.46
N TYR A 5 39.30 17.73 -6.16
CA TYR A 5 38.85 16.71 -5.21
C TYR A 5 37.32 16.72 -5.21
N ARG A 6 36.72 15.76 -5.91
CA ARG A 6 35.29 15.51 -5.79
C ARG A 6 35.11 14.70 -4.51
N VAL A 7 34.45 15.29 -3.53
CA VAL A 7 34.16 14.66 -2.24
C VAL A 7 32.82 13.92 -2.35
N PRO A 8 32.62 12.79 -1.64
CA PRO A 8 31.31 12.15 -1.56
C PRO A 8 30.24 13.12 -1.05
N ALA A 9 29.04 13.06 -1.64
CA ALA A 9 27.90 13.84 -1.20
C ALA A 9 27.10 13.03 -0.17
N GLU A 10 27.02 13.52 1.06
CA GLU A 10 26.19 12.93 2.11
C GLU A 10 24.80 13.59 2.12
N PHE A 11 23.76 12.77 2.24
CA PHE A 11 22.38 13.22 2.29
C PHE A 11 21.59 12.57 3.44
N GLU A 12 20.59 13.28 3.95
CA GLU A 12 19.67 12.79 4.98
C GLU A 12 18.30 13.45 4.85
N PHE A 13 17.23 12.68 5.00
CA PHE A 13 15.89 13.21 5.19
C PHE A 13 15.71 13.64 6.64
N ILE A 14 15.55 14.94 6.87
CA ILE A 14 15.50 15.54 8.21
C ILE A 14 14.07 15.91 8.61
N LYS A 15 13.84 15.95 9.93
CA LYS A 15 12.57 16.42 10.50
C LYS A 15 12.37 17.92 10.23
N LYS A 16 11.10 18.28 10.06
CA LYS A 16 10.66 19.68 10.03
C LYS A 16 10.70 20.25 11.46
N LEU A 17 10.78 21.58 11.61
CA LEU A 17 11.00 22.26 12.90
C LEU A 17 9.99 21.83 13.98
N ASP A 18 8.73 21.61 13.60
CA ASP A 18 7.63 21.28 14.51
C ASP A 18 7.20 19.81 14.46
N GLU A 19 7.96 18.94 13.77
CA GLU A 19 7.61 17.52 13.62
C GLU A 19 8.60 16.60 14.33
N THR A 20 8.09 15.44 14.78
CA THR A 20 8.88 14.41 15.46
C THR A 20 9.61 13.47 14.49
N SER A 21 9.16 13.43 13.23
CA SER A 21 9.67 12.56 12.17
C SER A 21 9.96 13.37 10.90
N TYR A 22 10.76 12.81 9.99
CA TYR A 22 11.06 13.39 8.67
C TYR A 22 9.93 13.20 7.65
N CYS A 23 9.00 12.28 7.91
CA CYS A 23 7.81 12.03 7.12
C CYS A 23 6.61 11.62 8.00
N LYS A 24 5.41 11.66 7.42
CA LYS A 24 4.20 11.09 8.03
C LYS A 24 4.31 9.57 8.19
N ASP A 25 3.50 9.02 9.09
CA ASP A 25 3.42 7.60 9.45
C ASP A 25 3.08 6.66 8.28
N TRP A 26 2.27 7.13 7.35
CA TRP A 26 1.91 6.40 6.13
C TRP A 26 3.02 6.39 5.06
N LEU A 27 4.14 7.08 5.26
CA LEU A 27 5.24 7.16 4.31
C LEU A 27 6.53 6.60 4.91
N ARG A 28 7.24 5.79 4.12
CA ARG A 28 8.56 5.27 4.46
C ARG A 28 9.55 5.59 3.35
N ILE A 29 10.76 6.00 3.73
CA ILE A 29 11.84 6.36 2.79
C ILE A 29 13.01 5.41 2.98
N ILE A 30 13.49 4.80 1.89
CA ILE A 30 14.55 3.78 1.93
C ILE A 30 15.55 4.01 0.78
N PRO A 31 16.84 4.30 1.07
CA PRO A 31 17.36 4.71 2.38
C PRO A 31 16.94 6.16 2.70
N TYR A 32 16.76 6.49 3.99
CA TYR A 32 16.48 7.86 4.42
C TYR A 32 17.76 8.71 4.59
N CYS A 33 18.95 8.10 4.61
CA CYS A 33 20.23 8.79 4.59
C CYS A 33 21.30 7.95 3.88
N GLY A 34 22.36 8.58 3.40
CA GLY A 34 23.42 7.88 2.68
C GLY A 34 24.55 8.80 2.20
N SER A 35 25.52 8.20 1.51
CA SER A 35 26.63 8.91 0.87
C SER A 35 26.77 8.43 -0.57
N ILE A 36 26.97 9.36 -1.50
CA ILE A 36 27.05 9.12 -2.93
C ILE A 36 28.44 9.54 -3.40
N ASN A 37 29.23 8.60 -3.93
CA ASN A 37 30.55 8.96 -4.45
C ASN A 37 30.41 9.75 -5.76
N PRO A 38 31.44 10.53 -6.14
CA PRO A 38 31.43 11.28 -7.39
C PRO A 38 31.20 10.40 -8.62
N GLY A 39 30.13 10.67 -9.36
CA GLY A 39 29.76 9.92 -10.56
C GLY A 39 28.82 8.74 -10.31
N GLU A 40 28.55 8.40 -9.04
CA GLU A 40 27.56 7.39 -8.67
C GLU A 40 26.15 7.97 -8.58
N LYS A 41 25.18 7.06 -8.46
CA LYS A 41 23.76 7.37 -8.23
C LYS A 41 23.25 6.53 -7.08
N CYS A 42 22.30 7.08 -6.34
CA CYS A 42 21.58 6.37 -5.30
C CYS A 42 20.08 6.51 -5.58
N ASP A 43 19.39 5.39 -5.73
CA ASP A 43 17.94 5.36 -5.86
C ASP A 43 17.31 5.34 -4.47
N VAL A 44 16.41 6.29 -4.22
CA VAL A 44 15.65 6.39 -2.98
C VAL A 44 14.21 5.96 -3.24
N LYS A 45 13.75 4.94 -2.51
CA LYS A 45 12.38 4.41 -2.60
C LYS A 45 11.48 5.10 -1.58
N LEU A 46 10.34 5.59 -2.04
CA LEU A 46 9.25 6.11 -1.22
C LEU A 46 8.11 5.08 -1.22
N GLU A 47 7.80 4.52 -0.06
CA GLU A 47 6.75 3.52 0.12
C GLU A 47 5.59 4.10 0.90
N VAL A 48 4.38 4.10 0.32
CA VAL A 48 3.16 4.60 0.95
C VAL A 48 2.32 3.42 1.43
N THR A 49 1.92 3.43 2.71
CA THR A 49 1.03 2.42 3.32
C THR A 49 -0.11 3.12 4.02
N LEU A 50 -1.35 2.81 3.64
CA LEU A 50 -2.56 3.37 4.23
C LEU A 50 -3.24 2.33 5.10
N GLU A 51 -3.43 2.65 6.39
CA GLU A 51 -4.18 1.80 7.33
C GLU A 51 -5.61 2.30 7.56
N SER A 52 -5.91 3.52 7.12
CA SER A 52 -7.21 4.16 7.27
C SER A 52 -7.68 4.76 5.95
N ASN A 53 -9.00 4.94 5.83
CA ASN A 53 -9.62 5.50 4.64
C ASN A 53 -9.39 7.02 4.56
N LEU A 54 -8.21 7.42 4.10
CA LEU A 54 -7.88 8.80 3.80
C LEU A 54 -8.35 9.15 2.40
N LYS A 55 -8.93 10.34 2.20
CA LYS A 55 -9.32 10.82 0.85
C LYS A 55 -8.13 11.38 0.07
N LYS A 56 -7.23 12.07 0.79
CA LYS A 56 -6.05 12.72 0.23
C LYS A 56 -4.90 12.55 1.20
N ILE A 57 -3.71 12.37 0.66
CA ILE A 57 -2.45 12.38 1.41
C ILE A 57 -1.57 13.52 0.91
N TYR A 58 -0.81 14.10 1.83
CA TYR A 58 0.06 15.22 1.55
C TYR A 58 1.19 15.26 2.58
N ASP A 59 2.43 15.37 2.11
CA ASP A 59 3.61 15.64 2.93
C ASP A 59 4.66 16.43 2.15
N ILE A 60 5.48 17.20 2.87
CA ILE A 60 6.68 17.83 2.33
C ILE A 60 7.87 17.22 3.06
N LEU A 61 8.80 16.65 2.30
CA LEU A 61 10.03 16.06 2.79
C LEU A 61 11.18 17.05 2.63
N VAL A 62 12.10 17.05 3.59
CA VAL A 62 13.30 17.88 3.55
C VAL A 62 14.51 16.98 3.38
N LEU A 63 15.12 17.02 2.20
CA LEU A 63 16.36 16.33 1.89
C LEU A 63 17.53 17.29 2.15
N HIS A 64 18.23 17.06 3.26
CA HIS A 64 19.42 17.81 3.64
C HIS A 64 20.65 17.24 2.94
N LEU A 65 21.44 18.10 2.32
CA LEU A 65 22.76 17.76 1.78
C LEU A 65 23.84 18.38 2.67
N LYS A 66 24.76 17.56 3.19
CA LYS A 66 25.80 18.02 4.10
C LYS A 66 26.73 19.02 3.40
N GLY A 67 26.82 20.23 3.94
CA GLY A 67 27.58 21.33 3.31
C GLY A 67 26.93 21.88 2.03
N GLY A 68 25.71 21.46 1.71
CA GLY A 68 24.91 21.89 0.58
C GLY A 68 23.64 22.63 1.00
N LYS A 69 22.71 22.76 0.05
CA LYS A 69 21.40 23.36 0.27
C LYS A 69 20.36 22.26 0.47
N ASP A 70 19.38 22.53 1.33
CA ASP A 70 18.21 21.68 1.50
C ASP A 70 17.32 21.68 0.25
N MET A 71 16.80 20.49 -0.08
CA MET A 71 15.82 20.27 -1.13
C MET A 71 14.49 19.88 -0.52
N PHE A 72 13.40 20.39 -1.10
CA PHE A 72 12.04 20.11 -0.65
C PHE A 72 11.33 19.24 -1.69
N ILE A 73 10.79 18.10 -1.25
CA ILE A 73 10.08 17.14 -2.11
C ILE A 73 8.64 17.06 -1.61
N THR A 74 7.68 17.42 -2.47
CA THR A 74 6.26 17.33 -2.13
C THR A 74 5.70 15.98 -2.58
N VAL A 75 5.07 15.26 -1.66
CA VAL A 75 4.34 14.01 -1.91
C VAL A 75 2.86 14.29 -1.74
N SER A 76 2.06 14.04 -2.77
CA SER A 76 0.61 14.18 -2.68
C SER A 76 -0.11 13.18 -3.57
N ALA A 77 -1.28 12.72 -3.13
CA ALA A 77 -2.15 11.86 -3.91
C ALA A 77 -3.62 11.96 -3.47
N GLU A 78 -4.52 11.65 -4.41
CA GLU A 78 -5.91 11.34 -4.10
C GLU A 78 -6.06 9.83 -3.95
N CYS A 79 -6.70 9.40 -2.87
CA CYS A 79 -6.80 8.00 -2.49
C CYS A 79 -8.21 7.49 -2.81
N GLN A 80 -8.27 6.33 -3.44
CA GLN A 80 -9.54 5.62 -3.65
C GLN A 80 -9.94 4.88 -2.38
N ARG A 81 -11.26 4.73 -2.19
CA ARG A 81 -11.79 3.91 -1.10
C ARG A 81 -11.37 2.46 -1.33
N SER A 82 -11.01 1.76 -0.26
CA SER A 82 -10.78 0.33 -0.29
C SER A 82 -11.41 -0.34 0.92
N CYS A 83 -11.88 -1.58 0.75
CA CYS A 83 -12.33 -2.40 1.85
C CYS A 83 -11.19 -2.68 2.85
N PHE A 84 -9.93 -2.69 2.40
CA PHE A 84 -8.76 -2.92 3.26
C PHE A 84 -8.45 -1.76 4.20
N THR A 85 -8.92 -0.55 3.87
CA THR A 85 -8.75 0.65 4.72
C THR A 85 -10.02 1.00 5.47
N THR A 86 -11.03 0.13 5.43
CA THR A 86 -12.36 0.37 6.00
C THR A 86 -12.62 -0.57 7.17
N SER A 87 -13.24 -0.06 8.23
CA SER A 87 -13.52 -0.89 9.41
C SER A 87 -14.53 -2.00 9.09
N ILE A 88 -14.38 -3.16 9.74
CA ILE A 88 -15.32 -4.28 9.63
C ILE A 88 -16.75 -3.84 9.95
N SER A 89 -16.93 -3.01 10.98
CA SER A 89 -18.25 -2.48 11.39
C SER A 89 -18.93 -1.70 10.25
N THR A 90 -18.16 -0.87 9.55
CA THR A 90 -18.63 -0.12 8.38
C THR A 90 -18.91 -1.06 7.20
N LEU A 91 -18.03 -2.03 6.93
CA LEU A 91 -18.22 -3.00 5.84
C LEU A 91 -19.47 -3.87 6.03
N CYS A 92 -19.81 -4.27 7.26
CA CYS A 92 -21.06 -4.97 7.54
C CYS A 92 -22.31 -4.17 7.15
N ARG A 93 -22.20 -2.86 6.96
CA ARG A 93 -23.31 -1.95 6.64
C ARG A 93 -23.38 -1.58 5.16
N ILE A 94 -22.53 -2.18 4.33
CA ILE A 94 -22.40 -1.93 2.90
C ILE A 94 -22.89 -3.17 2.14
N SER A 95 -23.87 -2.99 1.23
CA SER A 95 -24.50 -4.07 0.46
C SER A 95 -23.96 -4.27 -0.95
N VAL A 96 -23.08 -3.39 -1.40
CA VAL A 96 -22.48 -3.38 -2.73
C VAL A 96 -20.95 -3.24 -2.62
N PRO A 97 -20.18 -3.61 -3.66
CA PRO A 97 -18.73 -3.36 -3.65
C PRO A 97 -18.41 -1.88 -3.36
N ILE A 98 -17.35 -1.62 -2.59
CA ILE A 98 -17.08 -0.27 -2.06
C ILE A 98 -16.91 0.79 -3.15
N MET A 99 -16.40 0.40 -4.33
CA MET A 99 -16.21 1.30 -5.47
C MET A 99 -17.50 1.60 -6.24
N GLN A 100 -18.56 0.85 -5.98
CA GLN A 100 -19.90 1.09 -6.55
C GLN A 100 -20.81 1.87 -5.57
N LEU A 101 -20.30 2.18 -4.37
CA LEU A 101 -21.07 2.80 -3.31
C LEU A 101 -21.17 4.32 -3.51
N PHE A 102 -22.40 4.85 -3.46
CA PHE A 102 -22.63 6.29 -3.51
C PHE A 102 -22.25 6.98 -2.20
N ASP A 103 -21.89 8.27 -2.26
CA ASP A 103 -21.41 9.03 -1.12
C ASP A 103 -22.40 9.09 0.06
N ASP A 104 -23.70 9.15 -0.21
CA ASP A 104 -24.71 9.18 0.86
C ASP A 104 -24.84 7.81 1.56
N GLN A 105 -24.75 6.71 0.80
CA GLN A 105 -24.72 5.36 1.37
C GLN A 105 -23.45 5.15 2.20
N TRP A 106 -22.31 5.66 1.74
CA TRP A 106 -21.06 5.65 2.49
C TRP A 106 -21.19 6.37 3.83
N LYS A 107 -21.73 7.60 3.83
CA LYS A 107 -21.95 8.37 5.08
C LYS A 107 -22.86 7.62 6.05
N MET A 108 -23.96 7.03 5.57
CA MET A 108 -24.86 6.23 6.40
C MET A 108 -24.17 4.99 6.98
N ALA A 109 -23.28 4.34 6.22
CA ALA A 109 -22.52 3.20 6.72
C ALA A 109 -21.49 3.62 7.79
N GLU A 110 -20.80 4.74 7.60
CA GLU A 110 -19.86 5.29 8.59
C GLU A 110 -20.55 5.79 9.87
N SER A 111 -21.73 6.43 9.75
CA SER A 111 -22.51 6.91 10.90
C SER A 111 -23.25 5.79 11.63
N GLY A 112 -23.30 4.59 11.07
CA GLY A 112 -24.04 3.46 11.64
C GLY A 112 -25.55 3.50 11.38
N GLU A 113 -26.02 4.42 10.54
CA GLU A 113 -27.43 4.66 10.20
C GLU A 113 -27.90 3.88 8.96
N SER A 114 -27.01 3.15 8.29
CA SER A 114 -27.38 2.26 7.20
C SER A 114 -28.45 1.25 7.67
N PRO A 115 -29.53 1.06 6.89
CA PRO A 115 -30.55 0.06 7.20
C PRO A 115 -30.03 -1.37 7.01
N VAL A 116 -28.85 -1.54 6.39
CA VAL A 116 -28.19 -2.83 6.17
C VAL A 116 -27.26 -3.11 7.35
N LEU A 117 -27.31 -4.35 7.85
CA LEU A 117 -26.35 -4.86 8.81
C LEU A 117 -26.18 -6.38 8.63
N TYR A 118 -25.08 -6.77 7.99
CA TYR A 118 -24.69 -8.18 7.86
C TYR A 118 -23.92 -8.66 9.09
N SER A 119 -24.06 -9.95 9.41
CA SER A 119 -23.27 -10.60 10.47
C SER A 119 -21.78 -10.70 10.12
N VAL A 120 -21.46 -10.79 8.83
CA VAL A 120 -20.10 -10.85 8.28
C VAL A 120 -20.04 -9.95 7.05
N PRO A 121 -18.98 -9.14 6.86
CA PRO A 121 -18.79 -8.38 5.63
C PRO A 121 -18.77 -9.27 4.39
N ARG A 122 -19.27 -8.74 3.28
CA ARG A 122 -19.26 -9.42 1.97
C ARG A 122 -17.85 -9.87 1.59
N GLU A 123 -16.84 -9.05 1.85
CA GLU A 123 -15.46 -9.29 1.42
C GLU A 123 -14.87 -10.52 2.11
N LEU A 124 -15.04 -10.63 3.43
CA LEU A 124 -14.61 -11.79 4.20
C LEU A 124 -15.36 -13.04 3.77
N TRP A 125 -16.67 -12.92 3.53
CA TRP A 125 -17.47 -14.04 3.03
C TRP A 125 -16.94 -14.56 1.70
N LEU A 126 -16.63 -13.68 0.75
CA LEU A 126 -16.11 -14.06 -0.56
C LEU A 126 -14.73 -14.73 -0.49
N LEU A 127 -13.82 -14.20 0.35
CA LEU A 127 -12.51 -14.82 0.56
C LEU A 127 -12.65 -16.22 1.15
N ILE A 128 -13.49 -16.38 2.18
CA ILE A 128 -13.72 -17.67 2.85
C ILE A 128 -14.41 -18.66 1.91
N ASP A 129 -15.44 -18.25 1.17
CA ASP A 129 -16.14 -19.09 0.20
C ASP A 129 -15.17 -19.56 -0.91
N HIS A 130 -14.29 -18.69 -1.38
CA HIS A 130 -13.27 -19.06 -2.35
C HIS A 130 -12.28 -20.10 -1.79
N LEU A 131 -11.76 -19.88 -0.58
CA LEU A 131 -10.88 -20.82 0.11
C LEU A 131 -11.57 -22.17 0.36
N TYR A 132 -12.85 -22.16 0.72
CA TYR A 132 -13.63 -23.38 0.94
C TYR A 132 -13.80 -24.18 -0.35
N ARG A 133 -14.10 -23.53 -1.49
CA ARG A 133 -14.32 -24.21 -2.77
C ARG A 133 -13.04 -24.68 -3.46
N HIS A 134 -11.94 -23.92 -3.32
CA HIS A 134 -10.73 -24.11 -4.12
C HIS A 134 -9.46 -24.33 -3.30
N GLY A 135 -9.41 -23.84 -2.05
CA GLY A 135 -8.20 -23.86 -1.21
C GLY A 135 -7.99 -25.17 -0.44
N LEU A 136 -9.04 -25.94 -0.14
CA LEU A 136 -8.94 -27.10 0.78
C LEU A 136 -7.98 -28.21 0.33
N LYS A 137 -7.65 -28.29 -0.97
CA LYS A 137 -6.70 -29.27 -1.53
C LYS A 137 -5.35 -28.65 -1.89
N VAL A 138 -5.17 -27.35 -1.68
CA VAL A 138 -3.91 -26.65 -1.94
C VAL A 138 -2.93 -27.04 -0.85
N ARG A 139 -1.79 -27.61 -1.24
CA ARG A 139 -0.69 -27.89 -0.31
C ARG A 139 -0.12 -26.57 0.18
N GLU A 140 0.36 -26.55 1.43
CA GLU A 140 1.04 -25.37 2.00
C GLU A 140 0.13 -24.12 2.02
N LEU A 141 -1.20 -24.33 2.04
CA LEU A 141 -2.15 -23.24 2.24
C LEU A 141 -1.84 -22.53 3.55
N PHE A 142 -1.67 -21.20 3.48
CA PHE A 142 -1.23 -20.34 4.57
C PHE A 142 0.25 -20.46 5.00
N GLU A 143 1.06 -21.26 4.30
CA GLU A 143 2.50 -21.35 4.54
C GLU A 143 3.31 -20.55 3.51
N SER A 144 2.79 -20.39 2.29
CA SER A 144 3.42 -19.60 1.22
C SER A 144 3.01 -18.12 1.24
N MET A 145 3.96 -17.22 0.99
CA MET A 145 3.66 -15.81 0.73
C MET A 145 3.16 -15.60 -0.70
N ALA A 146 2.09 -14.81 -0.86
CA ALA A 146 1.59 -14.41 -2.17
C ALA A 146 2.50 -13.36 -2.82
N LEU A 147 2.53 -13.33 -4.16
CA LEU A 147 3.20 -12.27 -4.89
C LEU A 147 2.45 -10.94 -4.68
N HIS A 148 3.18 -9.81 -4.67
CA HIS A 148 2.58 -8.49 -4.47
C HIS A 148 1.46 -8.20 -5.48
N GLU A 149 1.67 -8.53 -6.75
CA GLU A 149 0.69 -8.36 -7.83
C GLU A 149 -0.61 -9.15 -7.57
N GLU A 150 -0.52 -10.30 -6.93
CA GLU A 150 -1.70 -11.11 -6.58
C GLU A 150 -2.50 -10.46 -5.47
N MET A 151 -1.82 -9.91 -4.46
CA MET A 151 -2.47 -9.15 -3.39
C MET A 151 -3.21 -7.93 -3.94
N VAL A 152 -2.62 -7.23 -4.92
CA VAL A 152 -3.29 -6.11 -5.61
C VAL A 152 -4.53 -6.61 -6.35
N ARG A 153 -4.43 -7.70 -7.12
CA ARG A 153 -5.58 -8.27 -7.85
C ARG A 153 -6.71 -8.70 -6.92
N VAL A 154 -6.40 -9.32 -5.78
CA VAL A 154 -7.40 -9.72 -4.78
C VAL A 154 -8.09 -8.49 -4.19
N ARG A 155 -7.33 -7.44 -3.85
CA ARG A 155 -7.87 -6.17 -3.36
C ARG A 155 -8.83 -5.55 -4.37
N ASP A 156 -8.39 -5.38 -5.61
CA ASP A 156 -9.20 -4.79 -6.66
C ASP A 156 -10.47 -5.62 -6.91
N TRP A 157 -10.36 -6.94 -6.94
CA TRP A 157 -11.50 -7.83 -7.13
C TRP A 157 -12.57 -7.67 -6.02
N LEU A 158 -12.14 -7.48 -4.77
CA LEU A 158 -13.05 -7.20 -3.64
C LEU A 158 -13.68 -5.81 -3.73
N ASP A 159 -12.86 -4.79 -4.02
CA ASP A 159 -13.25 -3.38 -4.02
C ASP A 159 -14.24 -3.03 -5.14
N PHE A 160 -13.95 -3.48 -6.37
CA PHE A 160 -14.82 -3.27 -7.53
C PHE A 160 -15.99 -4.26 -7.55
N GLY A 161 -15.78 -5.44 -6.96
CA GLY A 161 -16.69 -6.56 -7.03
C GLY A 161 -16.76 -7.15 -8.43
N SER A 162 -16.35 -8.40 -8.58
CA SER A 162 -16.53 -9.14 -9.82
C SER A 162 -17.33 -10.42 -9.59
N LEU A 163 -18.09 -10.80 -10.62
CA LEU A 163 -18.78 -12.09 -10.71
C LEU A 163 -17.85 -13.20 -11.22
N ASP A 164 -16.70 -12.84 -11.78
CA ASP A 164 -15.73 -13.81 -12.25
C ASP A 164 -15.03 -14.47 -11.06
N PRO A 165 -14.82 -15.81 -11.10
CA PRO A 165 -14.06 -16.50 -10.08
C PRO A 165 -12.69 -15.85 -9.91
N LEU A 166 -12.30 -15.59 -8.66
CA LEU A 166 -10.98 -15.09 -8.32
C LEU A 166 -9.92 -16.07 -8.85
N ARG A 167 -9.28 -15.72 -9.98
CA ARG A 167 -8.18 -16.52 -10.55
C ARG A 167 -6.88 -16.13 -9.85
N ILE A 168 -6.68 -16.60 -8.63
CA ILE A 168 -5.34 -16.56 -8.04
C ILE A 168 -4.49 -17.49 -8.89
N LEU A 169 -3.41 -16.97 -9.48
CA LEU A 169 -2.42 -17.78 -10.15
C LEU A 169 -1.62 -18.46 -9.05
N LEU A 170 -2.19 -19.48 -8.41
CA LEU A 170 -1.42 -20.48 -7.66
C LEU A 170 -0.57 -21.27 -8.66
N LYS A 171 0.32 -20.57 -9.37
CA LYS A 171 1.42 -21.16 -10.08
C LYS A 171 2.31 -21.69 -8.97
N TYR A 172 2.21 -23.00 -8.76
CA TYR A 172 3.32 -23.76 -8.24
C TYR A 172 4.60 -23.24 -8.91
N ARG A 173 5.62 -22.91 -8.11
CA ARG A 173 6.98 -23.12 -8.58
C ARG A 173 7.04 -24.61 -8.88
N ASP A 174 7.02 -24.94 -10.16
CA ASP A 174 7.44 -26.25 -10.58
C ASP A 174 8.96 -26.26 -10.35
N ASP A 175 9.42 -26.96 -9.31
CA ASP A 175 10.85 -27.15 -9.01
C ASP A 175 11.57 -27.98 -10.10
N SER A 176 11.01 -28.08 -11.31
CA SER A 176 11.55 -28.81 -12.45
C SER A 176 12.07 -27.93 -13.59
N GLU A 177 12.15 -26.60 -13.45
CA GLU A 177 12.95 -25.82 -14.40
C GLU A 177 14.43 -25.79 -13.97
N PRO A 178 15.35 -26.36 -14.79
CA PRO A 178 16.76 -26.38 -14.46
C PRO A 178 17.35 -24.96 -14.55
N ILE A 179 18.27 -24.67 -13.64
CA ILE A 179 19.11 -23.47 -13.67
C ILE A 179 19.93 -23.49 -14.98
N LEU A 180 19.68 -22.51 -15.85
CA LEU A 180 20.62 -22.06 -16.87
C LEU A 180 20.87 -20.57 -16.69
#